data_AF-A0A958JJ88-F1
#
_entry.id   AF-A0A958JJ88-F1
#
_cell.length_a   1.000
_cell.length_b   1.000
_cell.length_c   1.000
_cell.angle_alpha   90.00
_cell.angle_beta   90.00
_cell.angle_gamma   90.00
#
_symmetry.space_group_name_H-M   'P 1'
#
loop_
_entity.id
_entity.type
_entity.pdbx_description
1 polymer ?
#
loop_
_entity_poly.entity_id
_entity_poly.type
_entity_poly.pdbx_seq_one_letter_code
_entity_poly.pdbx_strand_id
1 'polypeptide(L)'
;LICGSTAVVTSTVVLFVLLAALGANLAVERNLFRSSNKAFATLLFSLLVSFAVTFADTGFLPLVLEIMIRGAILVLPIFFAGACFSLELERGASAPHVLSANLIGAMAGGILEYSSMLLGFRALYLLAGALYLSAFVASRLRRIR
;
A
#
# COMPACT_ATOMS: atom_id res chain seq x y z
N LEU A 1 18.68 -22.08 15.52
CA LEU A 1 19.21 -21.05 14.60
C LEU A 1 19.00 -21.40 13.13
N ILE A 2 17.89 -22.08 12.76
CA ILE A 2 17.61 -22.45 11.35
C ILE A 2 16.46 -21.63 10.75
N CYS A 3 15.51 -21.17 11.57
CA CYS A 3 14.67 -19.99 11.34
C CYS A 3 14.12 -19.59 12.72
N GLY A 4 14.51 -18.43 13.26
CA GLY A 4 13.92 -17.90 14.50
C GLY A 4 12.51 -17.37 14.26
N SER A 5 11.77 -17.02 15.33
CA SER A 5 10.44 -16.41 15.23
C SER A 5 10.40 -15.19 14.29
N THR A 6 11.47 -14.41 14.23
CA THR A 6 11.63 -13.28 13.30
C THR A 6 11.67 -13.70 11.83
N ALA A 7 12.35 -14.79 11.48
CA ALA A 7 12.42 -15.28 10.11
C ALA A 7 11.04 -15.75 9.60
N VAL A 8 10.26 -16.37 10.49
CA VAL A 8 8.87 -16.76 10.20
C VAL A 8 8.01 -15.53 9.98
N VAL A 9 8.04 -14.56 10.91
CA VAL A 9 7.26 -13.31 10.82
C VAL A 9 7.58 -12.54 9.55
N THR A 10 8.86 -12.32 9.25
CA THR A 10 9.27 -11.60 8.03
C THR A 10 8.82 -12.32 6.77
N SER A 11 8.99 -13.64 6.70
CA SER A 11 8.54 -14.42 5.54
C SER A 11 7.02 -14.33 5.35
N THR A 12 6.25 -14.36 6.44
CA THR A 12 4.80 -14.16 6.40
C THR A 12 4.43 -12.78 5.87
N VAL A 13 5.05 -11.71 6.37
CA VAL A 13 4.79 -10.35 5.89
C VAL A 13 5.13 -10.20 4.40
N VAL A 14 6.30 -10.69 3.98
CA VAL A 14 6.72 -10.69 2.57
C VAL A 14 5.71 -11.44 1.71
N LEU A 15 5.22 -12.60 2.15
CA LEU A 15 4.17 -13.34 1.45
C LEU A 15 2.90 -12.49 1.26
N PHE A 16 2.41 -11.83 2.31
CA PHE A 16 1.24 -10.96 2.19
C PHE A 16 1.47 -9.81 1.19
N VAL A 17 2.63 -9.16 1.25
CA VAL A 17 2.99 -8.07 0.32
C VAL A 17 3.03 -8.57 -1.12
N LEU A 18 3.62 -9.74 -1.38
CA LEU A 18 3.68 -10.34 -2.71
C LEU A 18 2.28 -10.72 -3.21
N LEU A 19 1.44 -11.30 -2.37
CA LEU A 19 0.06 -11.63 -2.71
C LEU A 19 -0.76 -10.38 -3.03
N ALA A 20 -0.56 -9.29 -2.29
CA ALA A 20 -1.21 -8.02 -2.56
C ALA A 20 -0.72 -7.40 -3.88
N ALA A 21 0.58 -7.41 -4.16
CA ALA A 21 1.13 -6.93 -5.42
C ALA A 21 0.63 -7.75 -6.62
N LEU A 22 0.59 -9.07 -6.49
CA LEU A 22 0.03 -9.97 -7.51
C LEU A 22 -1.46 -9.71 -7.72
N GLY A 23 -2.23 -9.62 -6.64
CA GLY A 23 -3.66 -9.33 -6.68
C GLY A 23 -3.95 -7.98 -7.32
N ALA A 24 -3.13 -6.97 -7.04
CA ALA A 24 -3.27 -5.64 -7.62
C ALA A 24 -3.08 -5.67 -9.15
N ASN A 25 -2.03 -6.34 -9.63
CA ASN A 25 -1.79 -6.55 -11.06
C ASN A 25 -2.97 -7.28 -11.72
N LEU A 26 -3.42 -8.38 -11.11
CA LEU A 26 -4.56 -9.15 -11.62
C LEU A 26 -5.86 -8.32 -11.65
N ALA A 27 -6.10 -7.48 -10.64
CA ALA A 27 -7.27 -6.62 -10.60
C ALA A 27 -7.26 -5.57 -11.72
N VAL A 28 -6.10 -5.01 -12.06
CA VAL A 28 -5.95 -4.09 -13.20
C VAL A 28 -6.15 -4.84 -14.52
N GLU A 29 -5.53 -6.00 -14.70
CA GLU A 29 -5.70 -6.85 -15.89
C GLU A 29 -7.17 -7.24 -16.12
N ARG A 30 -7.91 -7.53 -15.03
CA ARG A 30 -9.36 -7.83 -15.05
C ARG A 30 -10.24 -6.59 -15.20
N ASN A 31 -9.67 -5.42 -15.48
CA ASN A 31 -10.39 -4.16 -15.68
C ASN A 31 -11.23 -3.68 -14.48
N LEU A 32 -10.90 -4.07 -13.24
CA LEU A 32 -11.59 -3.57 -12.05
C LEU A 32 -11.37 -2.05 -11.86
N PHE A 33 -10.18 -1.56 -12.22
CA PHE A 33 -9.79 -0.15 -12.05
C PHE A 33 -9.71 0.60 -13.38
N ARG A 34 -10.85 0.74 -14.07
CA ARG A 34 -10.93 1.48 -15.36
C ARG A 34 -10.43 2.93 -15.30
N SER A 35 -10.56 3.61 -14.16
CA SER A 35 -10.16 5.01 -14.03
C SER A 35 -9.14 5.20 -12.92
N SER A 36 -8.08 5.98 -13.19
CA SER A 36 -7.07 6.36 -12.19
C SER A 36 -7.72 6.99 -10.94
N ASN A 37 -8.77 7.80 -11.12
CA ASN A 37 -9.52 8.38 -9.99
C ASN A 37 -10.09 7.34 -9.03
N LYS A 38 -10.67 6.24 -9.54
CA LYS A 38 -11.21 5.17 -8.69
C LYS A 38 -10.10 4.48 -7.92
N ALA A 39 -8.96 4.22 -8.55
CA ALA A 39 -7.81 3.60 -7.89
C ALA A 39 -7.27 4.48 -6.73
N PHE A 40 -7.11 5.79 -6.97
CA PHE A 40 -6.73 6.75 -5.93
C PHE A 40 -7.78 6.86 -4.81
N ALA A 41 -9.07 6.88 -5.15
CA ALA A 41 -10.14 6.93 -4.15
C ALA A 41 -10.17 5.70 -3.25
N THR A 42 -10.03 4.49 -3.84
CA THR A 42 -9.97 3.24 -3.08
C THR A 42 -8.69 3.14 -2.23
N LEU A 43 -7.57 3.68 -2.72
CA LEU A 43 -6.34 3.78 -1.95
C LEU A 43 -6.49 4.67 -0.73
N LEU A 44 -7.00 5.89 -0.89
CA LEU A 44 -7.23 6.80 0.24
C LEU A 44 -8.23 6.21 1.24
N PHE A 45 -9.30 5.57 0.74
CA PHE A 45 -10.25 4.87 1.58
C PHE A 45 -9.59 3.73 2.37
N SER A 46 -8.73 2.93 1.73
CA SER A 46 -8.01 1.85 2.43
C SER A 46 -7.10 2.37 3.53
N LEU A 47 -6.41 3.50 3.32
CA LEU A 47 -5.59 4.14 4.36
C LEU A 47 -6.44 4.58 5.56
N LEU A 48 -7.62 5.15 5.31
CA LEU A 48 -8.56 5.52 6.37
C LEU A 48 -9.05 4.30 7.15
N VAL A 49 -9.38 3.21 6.45
CA VAL A 49 -9.80 1.94 7.09
C VAL A 49 -8.66 1.36 7.94
N SER A 50 -7.44 1.26 7.41
CA SER A 50 -6.30 0.75 8.16
C SER A 50 -5.96 1.64 9.37
N PHE A 51 -6.08 2.95 9.24
CA PHE A 51 -5.92 3.89 10.35
C PHE A 51 -7.00 3.67 11.43
N ALA A 52 -8.27 3.58 11.06
CA ALA A 52 -9.38 3.35 11.99
C ALA A 52 -9.24 2.02 12.75
N VAL A 53 -8.84 0.95 12.05
CA VAL A 53 -8.59 -0.36 12.65
C VAL A 53 -7.45 -0.32 13.67
N THR A 54 -6.51 0.62 13.55
CA THR A 54 -5.44 0.80 14.53
C THR A 54 -5.94 1.35 15.89
N PHE A 55 -7.19 1.82 15.97
CA PHE A 55 -7.87 2.20 17.22
C PHE A 55 -8.85 1.14 17.72
N ALA A 56 -9.08 0.08 16.95
CA ALA A 56 -10.00 -0.98 17.33
C ALA A 56 -9.29 -2.01 18.23
N ASP A 57 -9.85 -2.20 19.43
CA ASP A 57 -9.45 -3.30 20.31
C ASP A 57 -10.12 -4.60 19.84
N THR A 58 -9.31 -5.58 19.45
CA THR A 58 -9.79 -6.91 19.04
C THR A 58 -9.28 -7.98 20.00
N GLY A 59 -9.64 -7.86 21.28
CA GLY A 59 -9.20 -8.79 22.32
C GLY A 59 -9.92 -10.15 22.36
N PHE A 60 -10.77 -10.45 21.37
CA PHE A 60 -11.69 -11.60 21.41
C PHE A 60 -11.49 -12.62 20.29
N LEU A 61 -10.55 -12.40 19.36
CA LEU A 61 -10.32 -13.29 18.21
C LEU A 61 -9.24 -14.35 18.51
N PRO A 62 -9.36 -15.56 17.96
CA PRO A 62 -8.26 -16.53 17.97
C PRO A 62 -7.02 -15.99 17.23
N LEU A 63 -5.83 -16.29 17.75
CA LEU A 63 -4.54 -15.75 17.25
C LEU A 63 -4.38 -15.83 15.72
N VAL A 64 -4.68 -17.00 15.12
CA VAL A 64 -4.52 -17.21 13.67
C VAL A 64 -5.46 -16.29 12.88
N LEU A 65 -6.70 -16.14 13.35
CA LEU A 65 -7.70 -15.31 12.68
C LEU A 65 -7.34 -13.83 12.81
N GLU A 66 -6.82 -13.41 13.96
CA GLU A 66 -6.32 -12.05 14.17
C GLU A 66 -5.17 -11.70 13.23
N ILE A 67 -4.17 -12.58 13.09
CA ILE A 67 -3.05 -12.40 12.16
C ILE A 67 -3.55 -12.28 10.73
N MET A 68 -4.47 -13.14 10.31
CA MET A 68 -5.03 -13.11 8.95
C MET A 68 -5.78 -11.81 8.67
N ILE A 69 -6.68 -11.40 9.57
CA ILE A 69 -7.50 -10.20 9.39
C ILE A 69 -6.64 -8.93 9.45
N ARG A 70 -5.82 -8.77 10.50
CA ARG A 70 -4.96 -7.59 10.66
C ARG A 70 -3.90 -7.53 9.58
N GLY A 71 -3.31 -8.68 9.21
CA GLY A 71 -2.36 -8.78 8.10
C GLY A 71 -3.00 -8.34 6.77
N ALA A 72 -4.19 -8.84 6.45
CA ALA A 72 -4.91 -8.41 5.25
C ALA A 72 -5.22 -6.91 5.24
N ILE A 73 -5.68 -6.36 6.37
CA ILE A 73 -5.97 -4.91 6.51
C ILE A 73 -4.69 -4.07 6.41
N LEU A 74 -3.58 -4.56 6.94
CA LEU A 74 -2.29 -3.86 6.90
C LEU A 74 -1.76 -3.75 5.47
N VAL A 75 -1.92 -4.80 4.67
CA VAL A 75 -1.43 -4.83 3.28
C VAL A 75 -2.46 -4.27 2.29
N LEU A 76 -3.68 -3.96 2.74
CA LEU A 76 -4.73 -3.39 1.89
C LEU A 76 -4.31 -2.09 1.17
N PRO A 77 -3.65 -1.11 1.83
CA PRO A 77 -3.14 0.08 1.13
C PRO A 77 -2.05 -0.27 0.11
N ILE A 78 -1.23 -1.28 0.38
CA ILE A 78 -0.18 -1.76 -0.54
C ILE A 78 -0.83 -2.34 -1.80
N PHE A 79 -1.91 -3.10 -1.68
CA PHE A 79 -2.69 -3.60 -2.81
C PHE A 79 -3.19 -2.44 -3.71
N PHE A 80 -3.84 -1.43 -3.14
CA PHE A 80 -4.39 -0.33 -3.94
C PHE A 80 -3.31 0.61 -4.49
N ALA A 81 -2.21 0.79 -3.77
CA ALA A 81 -1.03 1.50 -4.26
C ALA A 81 -0.41 0.77 -5.46
N GLY A 82 -0.29 -0.56 -5.35
CA GLY A 82 0.10 -1.43 -6.45
C GLY A 82 -0.82 -1.25 -7.65
N ALA A 83 -2.13 -1.23 -7.46
CA ALA A 83 -3.08 -1.06 -8.56
C ALA A 83 -2.95 0.30 -9.26
N CYS A 84 -2.66 1.37 -8.50
CA CYS A 84 -2.33 2.68 -9.08
C CYS A 84 -1.05 2.60 -9.93
N PHE A 85 -0.01 1.95 -9.43
CA PHE A 85 1.24 1.73 -10.14
C PHE A 85 1.05 0.90 -11.42
N SER A 86 0.33 -0.22 -11.36
CA SER A 86 0.08 -1.09 -12.52
C SER A 86 -0.71 -0.37 -13.60
N LEU A 87 -1.65 0.50 -13.22
CA LEU A 87 -2.41 1.31 -14.16
C LEU A 87 -1.56 2.40 -14.83
N GLU A 88 -0.60 2.98 -14.11
CA GLU A 88 0.39 3.89 -14.71
C GLU A 88 1.39 3.14 -15.59
N LEU A 89 1.74 1.90 -15.25
CA LEU A 89 2.59 1.06 -16.08
C LEU A 89 1.90 0.67 -17.40
N GLU A 90 0.60 0.38 -17.36
CA GLU A 90 -0.21 0.09 -18.55
C GLU A 90 -0.37 1.32 -19.48
N ARG A 91 -0.41 2.53 -18.91
CA ARG A 91 -0.66 3.79 -19.64
C ARG A 91 0.60 4.58 -19.99
N GLY A 92 1.71 4.30 -19.32
CA GLY A 92 2.92 5.11 -19.36
C GLY A 92 3.73 4.94 -20.64
N ALA A 93 4.46 5.98 -21.02
CA ALA A 93 5.27 6.00 -22.25
C ALA A 93 6.49 5.06 -22.21
N SER A 94 6.98 4.67 -21.03
CA SER A 94 8.05 3.65 -20.91
C SER A 94 8.05 2.92 -19.56
N ALA A 95 8.14 1.59 -19.60
CA ALA A 95 8.18 0.74 -18.40
C ALA A 95 9.39 1.04 -17.47
N PRO A 96 10.62 1.27 -17.97
CA PRO A 96 11.75 1.61 -17.10
C PRO A 96 11.54 2.90 -16.31
N HIS A 97 10.90 3.91 -16.90
CA HIS A 97 10.59 5.17 -16.22
C HIS A 97 9.61 4.97 -15.07
N VAL A 98 8.53 4.22 -15.30
CA VAL A 98 7.51 3.96 -14.27
C VAL A 98 8.10 3.11 -13.14
N LEU A 99 8.86 2.06 -13.47
CA LEU A 99 9.48 1.17 -12.49
C LEU A 99 10.53 1.89 -11.63
N SER A 100 11.37 2.73 -12.24
CA SER A 100 12.36 3.52 -11.51
C SER A 100 11.71 4.54 -10.56
N ALA A 101 10.63 5.21 -10.98
CA ALA A 101 9.88 6.10 -10.10
C ALA A 101 9.28 5.36 -8.90
N ASN A 102 8.74 4.15 -9.09
CA ASN A 102 8.22 3.31 -8.01
C ASN A 102 9.33 2.86 -7.04
N LEU A 103 10.50 2.48 -7.57
CA LEU A 103 11.64 2.10 -6.74
C LEU A 103 12.11 3.27 -5.86
N ILE A 104 12.26 4.46 -6.44
CA ILE A 104 12.63 5.68 -5.70
C ILE A 104 11.58 5.98 -4.62
N GLY A 105 10.29 5.87 -4.94
CA GLY A 105 9.20 6.04 -3.99
C GLY A 105 9.24 5.03 -2.84
N ALA A 106 9.51 3.76 -3.12
CA ALA A 106 9.65 2.72 -2.11
C ALA A 106 10.86 2.98 -1.19
N MET A 107 11.99 3.40 -1.74
CA MET A 107 13.17 3.80 -0.96
C MET A 107 12.87 5.00 -0.06
N ALA A 108 12.21 6.03 -0.60
CA ALA A 108 11.79 7.19 0.17
C ALA A 108 10.81 6.80 1.29
N GLY A 109 9.86 5.90 1.00
CA GLY A 109 8.94 5.35 1.99
C GLY A 109 9.65 4.64 3.14
N GLY A 110 10.66 3.81 2.84
CA GLY A 110 11.49 3.16 3.87
C GLY A 110 12.28 4.15 4.72
N ILE A 111 12.72 5.28 4.15
CA ILE A 111 13.33 6.37 4.93
C ILE A 111 12.27 7.06 5.82
N LEU A 112 11.07 7.32 5.28
CA LEU A 112 9.99 7.96 6.03
C LEU A 112 9.49 7.11 7.20
N GLU A 113 9.60 5.78 7.10
CA GLU A 113 9.27 4.86 8.19
C GLU A 113 10.05 5.17 9.47
N TYR A 114 11.30 5.65 9.39
CA TYR A 114 12.07 6.07 10.58
C TYR A 114 11.38 7.19 11.38
N SER A 115 10.56 8.02 10.73
CA SER A 115 9.76 9.06 11.39
C SER A 115 8.76 8.47 12.40
N SER A 116 8.42 7.19 12.29
CA SER A 116 7.57 6.49 13.26
C SER A 116 8.19 6.40 14.65
N MET A 117 9.52 6.50 14.78
CA MET A 117 10.17 6.55 16.10
C MET A 117 9.83 7.85 16.85
N LEU A 118 9.56 8.93 16.13
CA LEU A 118 9.20 10.23 16.70
C LEU A 118 7.68 10.41 16.81
N LEU A 119 6.94 9.98 15.79
CA LEU A 119 5.51 10.28 15.63
C LEU A 119 4.58 9.08 15.92
N GLY A 120 5.14 7.88 16.06
CA GLY A 120 4.42 6.61 16.13
C GLY A 120 3.98 6.07 14.77
N PHE A 121 3.73 4.75 14.69
CA PHE A 121 3.29 4.07 13.46
C PHE A 121 1.98 4.63 12.88
N ARG A 122 1.09 5.15 13.74
CA ARG A 122 -0.19 5.75 13.32
C ARG A 122 0.01 6.95 12.39
N ALA A 123 1.05 7.75 12.62
CA ALA A 123 1.34 8.92 11.80
C ALA A 123 1.73 8.55 10.37
N LEU A 124 2.23 7.33 10.13
CA LEU A 124 2.59 6.86 8.79
C LEU A 124 1.36 6.75 7.87
N TYR A 125 0.19 6.40 8.40
CA TYR A 125 -1.05 6.40 7.59
C TYR A 125 -1.43 7.80 7.12
N LEU A 126 -1.29 8.80 8.00
CA LEU A 126 -1.56 10.20 7.67
C LEU A 126 -0.54 10.74 6.66
N LEU A 127 0.74 10.43 6.86
CA LEU A 127 1.82 10.80 5.96
C LEU A 127 1.62 10.18 4.57
N ALA A 128 1.33 8.87 4.50
CA ALA A 128 1.01 8.19 3.25
C ALA A 128 -0.23 8.80 2.59
N GLY A 129 -1.28 9.12 3.36
CA GLY A 129 -2.47 9.81 2.86
C GLY A 129 -2.15 11.16 2.23
N ALA A 130 -1.33 11.98 2.89
CA ALA A 130 -0.89 13.28 2.36
C ALA A 130 -0.07 13.13 1.07
N LEU A 131 0.84 12.17 1.02
CA LEU A 131 1.65 11.89 -0.18
C LEU A 131 0.78 11.42 -1.35
N TYR A 132 -0.13 10.46 -1.14
CA TYR A 132 -1.00 10.00 -2.22
C TYR A 132 -2.04 11.05 -2.64
N LEU A 133 -2.52 11.88 -1.73
CA LEU A 133 -3.39 13.00 -2.07
C LEU A 133 -2.66 14.04 -2.92
N SER A 134 -1.41 14.39 -2.57
CA SER A 134 -0.60 15.29 -3.38
C SER A 134 -0.28 14.70 -4.76
N ALA A 135 0.01 13.40 -4.84
CA ALA A 135 0.18 12.68 -6.10
C ALA A 135 -1.10 12.72 -6.97
N PHE A 136 -2.27 12.52 -6.34
CA PHE A 136 -3.56 12.64 -7.03
C PHE A 136 -3.75 14.04 -7.60
N VAL A 137 -3.56 15.10 -6.80
CA VAL A 137 -3.66 16.49 -7.25
C VAL A 137 -2.70 16.77 -8.40
N ALA A 138 -1.44 16.34 -8.29
CA ALA A 138 -0.44 16.49 -9.35
C ALA A 138 -0.85 15.77 -10.65
N SER A 139 -1.41 14.56 -10.56
CA SER A 139 -1.93 13.82 -11.71
C SER A 139 -3.09 14.55 -12.39
N ARG A 140 -3.99 15.17 -11.60
CA ARG A 140 -5.10 15.99 -12.14
C ARG A 140 -4.59 17.25 -12.84
N LEU A 141 -3.61 17.94 -12.26
CA LEU A 141 -3.00 19.13 -12.87
C LEU A 141 -2.33 18.82 -14.21
N ARG A 142 -1.67 17.66 -14.34
CA ARG A 142 -1.07 17.21 -15.60
C ARG A 142 -2.09 16.89 -16.69
N ARG A 143 -3.32 16.49 -16.34
CA ARG A 143 -4.39 16.20 -17.32
C ARG A 143 -5.09 17.44 -17.85
N ILE A 144 -4.95 18.59 -17.17
CA ILE A 144 -5.58 19.85 -17.56
C ILE A 144 -4.67 20.67 -18.49
N ARG A 145 -3.36 20.42 -18.46
CA ARG A 145 -2.37 20.96 -19.40
C ARG A 145 -2.25 20.06 -20.62
#